data_AF-A0A955NK52-F1
#
_entry.id   AF-A0A955NK52-F1
#
_cell.length_a   1.000
_cell.length_b   1.000
_cell.length_c   1.000
_cell.angle_alpha   90.00
_cell.angle_beta   90.00
_cell.angle_gamma   90.00
#
_symmetry.space_group_name_H-M   'P 1'
#
loop_
_entity.id
_entity.type
_entity.pdbx_description
1 polymer ?
#
loop_
_entity_poly.entity_id
_entity_poly.type
_entity_poly.pdbx_seq_one_letter_code
_entity_poly.pdbx_strand_id
1 'polypeptide(L)'
;MFSFFKRHKIISTLLAIVFVPIIGLLIFVAYRSIGPYRSYRVNLDLPAPGSAEPVGDLLVGVAERDITPDLSKYESWTDADNNGRFHHEKDTWVDSNGNGKLDTVWMAG
;
A
#
# COMPACT_ATOMS: atom_id res chain seq x y z
N MET A 1 -35.90 24.31 21.73
CA MET A 1 -35.08 23.10 22.03
C MET A 1 -34.32 23.17 23.35
N PHE A 2 -33.53 24.21 23.66
CA PHE A 2 -32.72 24.25 24.89
C PHE A 2 -33.49 24.26 26.22
N SER A 3 -34.75 24.71 26.24
CA SER A 3 -35.61 24.73 27.43
C SER A 3 -35.95 23.32 27.95
N PHE A 4 -36.14 22.34 27.06
CA PHE A 4 -36.50 20.96 27.41
C PHE A 4 -35.38 20.26 28.17
N PHE A 5 -34.13 20.43 27.71
CA PHE A 5 -32.94 19.84 28.34
C PHE A 5 -32.62 20.43 29.72
N LYS A 6 -32.93 21.72 29.94
CA LYS A 6 -32.80 22.34 31.28
C LYS A 6 -33.81 21.78 32.28
N ARG A 7 -35.02 21.42 31.83
CA ARG A 7 -36.12 20.94 32.68
C ARG A 7 -36.00 19.44 32.99
N HIS A 8 -35.56 18.63 32.02
CA HIS A 8 -35.46 17.18 32.17
C HIS A 8 -34.00 16.73 32.19
N LYS A 9 -33.31 17.03 33.30
CA LYS A 9 -31.88 16.74 33.48
C LYS A 9 -31.53 15.27 33.32
N ILE A 10 -32.36 14.36 33.83
CA ILE A 10 -32.13 12.91 33.77
C ILE A 10 -32.17 12.39 32.31
N ILE A 11 -33.21 12.78 31.56
CA ILE A 11 -33.38 12.36 30.15
C ILE A 11 -32.24 12.95 29.30
N SER A 12 -31.87 14.20 29.56
CA SER A 12 -30.73 14.85 28.89
C SER A 12 -29.42 14.11 29.13
N THR A 13 -29.14 13.67 30.36
CA THR A 13 -27.93 12.93 30.69
C THR A 13 -27.89 11.56 30.03
N LEU A 14 -29.01 10.82 30.03
CA LEU A 14 -29.10 9.52 29.36
C LEU A 14 -28.87 9.65 27.85
N LEU A 15 -29.48 10.66 27.21
CA LEU A 15 -29.24 10.94 25.80
C LEU A 15 -27.77 11.30 25.54
N ALA A 16 -27.14 12.11 26.39
CA ALA A 16 -25.73 12.47 26.23
C ALA A 16 -24.82 11.23 26.36
N ILE A 17 -25.07 10.34 27.32
CA ILE A 17 -24.31 9.10 27.51
C ILE A 17 -24.38 8.19 26.28
N VAL A 18 -25.48 8.21 25.53
CA VAL A 18 -25.62 7.41 24.30
C VAL A 18 -25.03 8.13 23.09
N PHE A 19 -25.37 9.40 22.87
CA PHE A 19 -25.00 10.10 21.64
C PHE A 19 -23.56 10.59 21.62
N VAL A 20 -22.97 10.96 22.76
CA VAL A 20 -21.56 11.40 22.82
C VAL A 20 -20.58 10.31 22.37
N PRO A 21 -20.63 9.06 22.87
CA PRO A 21 -19.72 8.02 22.39
C PRO A 21 -20.00 7.63 20.94
N ILE A 22 -21.25 7.66 20.47
CA ILE A 22 -21.56 7.40 19.06
C ILE A 22 -20.91 8.47 18.17
N ILE A 23 -21.07 9.75 18.50
CA ILE A 23 -20.44 10.85 17.77
C ILE A 23 -18.91 10.73 17.83
N GLY A 24 -18.35 10.40 19.00
CA GLY A 24 -16.92 10.17 19.16
C GLY A 24 -16.40 9.04 18.28
N LEU A 25 -17.13 7.92 18.21
CA LEU A 25 -16.80 6.79 17.34
C LEU A 25 -16.87 7.17 15.86
N LEU A 26 -17.91 7.89 15.45
CA LEU A 26 -18.06 8.36 14.07
C LEU A 26 -16.91 9.29 13.65
N ILE A 27 -16.52 10.22 14.52
CA ILE A 27 -15.37 11.11 14.28
C ILE A 27 -14.07 10.30 14.18
N PHE A 28 -13.86 9.33 15.07
CA PHE A 28 -12.68 8.47 15.06
C PHE A 28 -12.58 7.65 13.77
N VAL A 29 -13.68 7.01 13.36
CA VAL A 29 -13.75 6.25 12.11
C VAL A 29 -13.50 7.15 10.91
N ALA A 30 -14.20 8.30 10.83
CA ALA A 30 -14.01 9.25 9.74
C ALA A 30 -12.54 9.70 9.63
N TYR A 31 -11.88 9.99 10.76
CA TYR A 31 -10.48 10.39 10.79
C TYR A 31 -9.52 9.28 10.34
N ARG A 32 -9.80 8.03 10.72
CA ARG A 32 -9.02 6.85 10.29
C ARG A 32 -9.23 6.50 8.82
N SER A 33 -10.41 6.77 8.28
CA SER A 33 -10.76 6.48 6.88
C SER A 33 -10.15 7.45 5.86
N ILE A 34 -9.52 8.55 6.29
CA ILE A 34 -8.86 9.54 5.40
C ILE A 34 -7.64 8.95 4.64
N GLY A 35 -7.23 7.72 4.96
CA GLY A 35 -6.14 7.03 4.28
C GLY A 35 -4.75 7.58 4.64
N PRO A 36 -3.68 6.83 4.33
CA PRO A 36 -2.31 7.22 4.68
C PRO A 36 -1.81 8.43 3.86
N TYR A 37 -2.32 8.63 2.65
CA TYR A 37 -1.80 9.59 1.68
C TYR A 37 -2.66 10.85 1.55
N ARG A 38 -2.71 11.65 2.62
CA ARG A 38 -3.59 12.84 2.73
C ARG A 38 -3.23 14.00 1.79
N SER A 39 -1.98 14.02 1.33
CA SER A 39 -1.41 15.05 0.47
C SER A 39 -1.65 14.80 -1.02
N TYR A 40 -2.11 13.61 -1.41
CA TYR A 40 -2.37 13.34 -2.82
C TYR A 40 -3.54 14.19 -3.31
N ARG A 41 -3.35 14.73 -4.51
CA ARG A 41 -4.38 15.43 -5.29
C ARG A 41 -4.39 14.75 -6.64
N VAL A 42 -5.58 14.49 -7.17
CA VAL A 42 -5.71 14.07 -8.56
C VAL A 42 -5.36 15.29 -9.40
N ASN A 43 -4.20 15.28 -10.05
CA ASN A 43 -3.91 16.25 -11.09
C ASN A 43 -4.60 15.78 -12.36
N LEU A 44 -5.76 16.36 -12.66
CA LEU A 44 -6.43 16.15 -13.93
C LEU A 44 -5.95 17.25 -14.87
N ASP A 45 -5.03 16.93 -15.75
CA ASP A 45 -4.66 17.79 -16.86
C ASP A 45 -5.81 17.76 -17.89
N LEU A 46 -6.86 18.52 -17.60
CA LEU A 46 -8.01 18.65 -18.49
C LEU A 46 -7.63 19.59 -19.64
N PRO A 47 -7.84 19.20 -20.90
CA PRO A 47 -7.69 20.12 -22.01
C PRO A 47 -8.67 21.28 -21.86
N ALA A 48 -8.30 22.47 -22.33
CA ALA A 48 -9.20 23.61 -22.35
C ALA A 48 -10.45 23.26 -23.18
N PRO A 49 -11.61 23.87 -22.88
CA PRO A 49 -12.82 23.64 -23.67
C PRO A 49 -12.56 23.87 -25.16
N GLY A 50 -12.72 22.83 -25.98
CA GLY A 50 -12.46 22.87 -27.43
C GLY A 50 -11.01 22.64 -27.86
N SER A 51 -10.08 22.39 -26.94
CA SER A 51 -8.68 22.03 -27.23
C SER A 51 -8.38 20.54 -26.99
N ALA A 52 -9.43 19.71 -26.92
CA ALA A 52 -9.24 18.27 -26.85
C ALA A 52 -8.73 17.81 -28.21
N GLU A 53 -7.49 17.33 -28.25
CA GLU A 53 -6.96 16.65 -29.42
C GLU A 53 -7.88 15.48 -29.79
N PRO A 54 -8.05 15.17 -31.09
CA PRO A 54 -8.75 13.96 -31.50
C PRO A 54 -8.16 12.77 -30.75
N VAL A 55 -9.02 12.00 -30.07
CA VAL A 55 -8.60 10.74 -29.44
C VAL A 55 -8.07 9.86 -30.57
N GLY A 56 -6.75 9.69 -30.62
CA GLY A 56 -6.11 8.80 -31.59
C GLY A 56 -6.57 7.36 -31.39
N ASP A 57 -6.35 6.53 -32.40
CA ASP A 57 -6.71 5.12 -32.31
C ASP A 57 -5.96 4.46 -31.14
N LEU A 58 -6.71 3.81 -30.24
CA LEU A 58 -6.14 2.98 -29.20
C LEU A 58 -5.58 1.71 -29.84
N LEU A 59 -4.28 1.71 -30.10
CA LEU A 59 -3.59 0.53 -30.60
C LEU A 59 -3.38 -0.46 -29.46
N VAL A 60 -4.23 -1.49 -29.40
CA VAL A 60 -4.09 -2.62 -28.46
C VAL A 60 -3.41 -3.77 -29.20
N GLY A 61 -2.34 -4.31 -28.60
CA GLY A 61 -1.63 -5.47 -29.11
C GLY A 61 -1.19 -6.38 -27.96
N VAL A 62 -0.86 -7.63 -28.30
CA VAL A 62 -0.24 -8.57 -27.36
C VAL A 62 1.23 -8.68 -27.72
N ALA A 63 2.10 -8.53 -26.73
CA ALA A 63 3.52 -8.83 -26.86
C ALA A 63 3.84 -9.98 -25.91
N GLU A 64 4.51 -11.00 -26.41
CA GLU A 64 5.16 -12.01 -25.59
C GLU A 64 6.57 -11.53 -25.30
N ARG A 65 6.93 -11.49 -24.02
CA ARG A 65 8.29 -11.20 -23.57
C ARG A 65 8.70 -12.30 -22.62
N ASP A 66 9.84 -12.92 -22.90
CA ASP A 66 10.46 -13.79 -21.93
C ASP A 66 10.86 -12.98 -20.70
N ILE A 67 10.26 -13.34 -19.56
CA ILE A 67 10.51 -12.75 -18.25
C ILE A 67 11.35 -13.67 -17.37
N THR A 68 11.75 -14.84 -17.88
CA THR A 68 12.57 -15.79 -17.15
C THR A 68 13.94 -15.15 -16.90
N PRO A 69 14.35 -14.96 -15.64
CA PRO A 69 15.68 -14.47 -15.34
C PRO A 69 16.72 -15.47 -15.86
N ASP A 70 17.80 -14.95 -16.44
CA ASP A 70 18.95 -15.77 -16.79
C ASP A 70 19.66 -16.21 -15.51
N LEU A 71 19.38 -17.44 -15.07
CA LEU A 71 19.90 -18.00 -13.82
C LEU A 71 21.43 -18.13 -13.81
N SER A 72 22.10 -18.06 -14.96
CA SER A 72 23.57 -18.06 -15.01
C SER A 72 24.20 -16.79 -14.42
N LYS A 73 23.40 -15.73 -14.23
CA LYS A 73 23.85 -14.44 -13.69
C LYS A 73 23.65 -14.31 -12.18
N TYR A 74 23.01 -15.28 -11.55
CA TYR A 74 22.65 -15.23 -10.14
C TYR A 74 23.32 -16.35 -9.37
N GLU A 75 23.60 -16.08 -8.10
CA GLU A 75 24.34 -16.98 -7.25
C GLU A 75 23.39 -17.83 -6.42
N SER A 76 23.80 -19.08 -6.18
CA SER A 76 23.13 -19.97 -5.24
C SER A 76 23.84 -19.94 -3.90
N TRP A 77 23.08 -20.14 -2.83
CA TRP A 77 23.62 -20.33 -1.48
C TRP A 77 23.12 -21.63 -0.87
N THR A 78 23.90 -22.18 0.06
CA THR A 78 23.54 -23.37 0.82
C THR A 78 23.10 -22.94 2.22
N ASP A 79 21.85 -23.25 2.55
CA ASP A 79 21.27 -23.04 3.88
C ASP A 79 21.70 -24.15 4.83
N ALA A 80 22.64 -23.82 5.73
CA ALA A 80 23.24 -24.80 6.61
C ALA A 80 22.34 -25.18 7.79
N ASP A 81 21.44 -24.28 8.22
CA ASP A 81 20.55 -24.50 9.38
C ASP A 81 19.06 -24.58 9.01
N ASN A 82 18.75 -24.56 7.71
CA ASN A 82 17.44 -24.79 7.11
C ASN A 82 16.35 -23.84 7.64
N ASN A 83 16.71 -22.57 7.82
CA ASN A 83 15.82 -21.53 8.36
C ASN A 83 15.28 -20.56 7.28
N GLY A 84 15.71 -20.70 6.03
CA GLY A 84 15.27 -19.89 4.90
C GLY A 84 15.79 -18.44 4.92
N ARG A 85 16.83 -18.15 5.69
CA ARG A 85 17.46 -16.82 5.78
C ARG A 85 18.98 -16.96 5.68
N PHE A 86 19.57 -16.19 4.77
CA PHE A 86 21.01 -16.15 4.62
C PHE A 86 21.70 -15.48 5.81
N HIS A 87 22.64 -16.21 6.42
CA HIS A 87 23.54 -15.78 7.48
C HIS A 87 24.99 -16.01 7.07
N HIS A 88 25.74 -14.93 6.88
CA HIS A 88 27.14 -14.98 6.41
C HIS A 88 28.09 -15.80 7.30
N GLU A 89 27.74 -16.01 8.57
CA GLU A 89 28.54 -16.77 9.54
C GLU A 89 28.32 -18.30 9.44
N LYS A 90 27.21 -18.73 8.85
CA LYS A 90 26.79 -20.14 8.82
C LYS A 90 26.66 -20.69 7.40
N ASP A 91 26.22 -19.83 6.49
CA ASP A 91 25.85 -20.21 5.14
C ASP A 91 26.97 -19.93 4.15
N THR A 92 26.95 -20.67 3.05
CA THR A 92 27.99 -20.58 2.02
C THR A 92 27.37 -20.23 0.67
N TRP A 93 28.09 -19.44 -0.11
CA TRP A 93 27.73 -19.06 -1.47
C TRP A 93 29.01 -18.98 -2.31
N VAL A 94 28.85 -19.03 -3.63
CA VAL A 94 29.97 -18.93 -4.58
C VAL A 94 29.85 -17.59 -5.29
N ASP A 95 30.85 -16.74 -5.08
CA ASP A 95 30.99 -15.47 -5.80
C ASP A 95 31.39 -15.74 -7.24
N SER A 96 30.41 -15.67 -8.13
CA SER A 96 30.58 -16.05 -9.53
C SER A 96 31.09 -14.89 -10.38
N ASN A 97 30.93 -13.65 -9.92
CA ASN A 97 31.30 -12.44 -10.64
C ASN A 97 32.45 -11.64 -10.00
N GLY A 98 32.90 -12.04 -8.82
CA GLY A 98 34.05 -11.48 -8.10
C GLY A 98 33.79 -10.15 -7.41
N ASN A 99 32.53 -9.77 -7.20
CA ASN A 99 32.17 -8.46 -6.62
C ASN A 99 32.04 -8.47 -5.09
N GLY A 100 32.16 -9.64 -4.45
CA GLY A 100 32.05 -9.83 -3.00
C GLY A 100 30.64 -9.63 -2.43
N LYS A 101 29.60 -9.69 -3.26
CA LYS A 101 28.19 -9.54 -2.88
C LYS A 101 27.37 -10.73 -3.37
N LEU A 102 26.47 -11.20 -2.51
CA LEU A 102 25.51 -12.24 -2.87
C LEU A 102 24.44 -11.67 -3.82
N ASP A 103 24.56 -11.98 -5.10
CA ASP A 103 23.64 -11.56 -6.17
C ASP A 103 22.59 -12.65 -6.43
N THR A 104 21.54 -12.67 -5.61
CA THR A 104 20.45 -13.64 -5.73
C THR A 104 19.23 -13.06 -6.44
N VAL A 105 18.50 -13.91 -7.16
CA VAL A 105 17.15 -13.61 -7.63
C VAL A 105 16.15 -14.47 -6.87
N TRP A 106 15.15 -13.82 -6.29
CA TRP A 106 14.02 -14.53 -5.69
C TRP A 106 13.04 -14.89 -6.82
N MET A 107 12.94 -16.18 -7.14
CA MET A 107 11.85 -16.69 -7.97
C MET A 107 10.68 -17.04 -7.05
N ALA A 108 9.73 -16.13 -6.89
CA ALA A 108 8.50 -16.42 -6.17
C ALA A 108 7.57 -17.17 -7.12
N GLY A 109 7.13 -18.36 -6.71
CA GLY A 109 6.11 -19.16 -7.37
C GLY A 109 5.21 -19.81 -6.33
#